data_AF-A0A9X5UP11-F1
#
_entry.id   AF-A0A9X5UP11-F1
#
_cell.length_a   1.000
_cell.length_b   1.000
_cell.length_c   1.000
_cell.angle_alpha   90.00
_cell.angle_beta   90.00
_cell.angle_gamma   90.00
#
_symmetry.space_group_name_H-M   'P 1'
#
loop_
_entity.id
_entity.type
_entity.pdbx_description
1 polymer ?
#
loop_
_entity_poly.entity_id
_entity_poly.type
_entity_poly.pdbx_seq_one_letter_code
_entity_poly.pdbx_strand_id
1 'polypeptide(L)'
;MPHRVMPGDRPTTVLLAEQLTPRVLGALVALYEHSVFTQGTIWGIDSFDQWGVELGKVLAARMAPELAGGTEPELTYDSSTNALIRRYRTLKG
;
A
#
# COMPACT_ATOMS: atom_id res chain seq x y z
N MET A 1 40.74 -3.55 4.56
CA MET A 1 39.39 -3.20 5.06
C MET A 1 38.60 -4.49 5.27
N PRO A 2 37.97 -4.74 6.42
CA PRO A 2 37.39 -6.05 6.72
C PRO A 2 35.97 -6.16 6.12
N HIS A 3 35.86 -6.46 4.82
CA HIS A 3 34.60 -6.54 4.08
C HIS A 3 33.78 -7.82 4.31
N ARG A 4 34.05 -8.58 5.38
CA ARG A 4 33.38 -9.85 5.73
C ARG A 4 32.91 -9.92 7.17
N VAL A 5 32.83 -8.78 7.87
CA VAL A 5 32.32 -8.75 9.25
C VAL A 5 30.80 -8.87 9.24
N MET A 6 30.29 -9.90 9.90
CA MET A 6 28.86 -10.11 10.14
C MET A 6 28.59 -9.99 11.65
N PRO A 7 28.11 -8.83 12.14
CA PRO A 7 28.00 -8.58 13.58
C PRO A 7 26.88 -9.33 14.30
N GLY A 8 26.06 -10.13 13.59
CA GLY A 8 24.94 -10.85 14.22
C GLY A 8 23.78 -9.93 14.62
N ASP A 9 23.18 -10.21 15.78
CA ASP A 9 22.07 -9.47 16.42
C ASP A 9 20.84 -9.23 15.52
N ARG A 10 20.44 -10.31 14.82
CA ARG A 10 19.27 -10.31 13.94
C ARG A 10 18.23 -11.27 14.53
N PRO A 11 17.27 -10.79 15.32
CA PRO A 11 16.24 -11.64 15.90
C PRO A 11 15.39 -12.26 14.78
N THR A 12 15.10 -13.55 14.92
CA THR A 12 14.25 -14.29 13.96
C THR A 12 13.24 -15.12 14.73
N THR A 13 12.09 -15.36 14.09
CA THR A 13 11.12 -16.36 14.53
C THR A 13 11.02 -17.39 13.42
N VAL A 14 11.17 -18.67 13.76
CA VAL A 14 11.04 -19.78 12.82
C VAL A 14 9.76 -20.55 13.16
N LEU A 15 8.82 -20.57 12.22
CA LEU A 15 7.60 -21.38 12.29
C LEU A 15 7.80 -22.57 11.35
N LEU A 16 7.91 -23.77 11.92
CA LEU A 16 8.11 -25.00 11.15
C LEU A 16 6.85 -25.88 11.24
N ALA A 17 6.31 -26.24 10.09
CA ALA A 17 5.21 -27.19 9.96
C ALA A 17 5.64 -28.36 9.07
N GLU A 18 5.09 -29.56 9.30
CA GLU A 18 5.42 -30.77 8.54
C GLU A 18 5.00 -30.66 7.06
N GLN A 19 3.82 -30.09 6.82
CA GLN A 19 3.28 -29.87 5.48
C GLN A 19 2.32 -28.67 5.47
N LEU A 20 2.31 -27.92 4.37
CA LEU A 20 1.30 -26.90 4.11
C LEU A 20 -0.03 -27.56 3.69
N THR A 21 -0.84 -27.93 4.67
CA THR A 21 -2.22 -28.40 4.46
C THR A 21 -3.21 -27.22 4.52
N PRO A 22 -4.45 -27.35 4.03
CA PRO A 22 -5.46 -26.29 4.17
C PRO A 22 -5.67 -25.84 5.62
N ARG A 23 -5.61 -26.78 6.58
CA ARG A 23 -5.69 -26.49 8.01
C ARG A 23 -4.50 -25.64 8.49
N VAL A 24 -3.27 -26.04 8.12
CA VAL A 24 -2.04 -25.33 8.51
C VAL A 24 -2.01 -23.94 7.89
N LEU A 25 -2.41 -23.80 6.62
CA LEU A 25 -2.52 -22.49 5.97
C LEU A 25 -3.52 -21.59 6.71
N GLY A 26 -4.71 -22.10 7.04
CA GLY A 26 -5.69 -21.34 7.81
C GLY A 26 -5.17 -20.91 9.17
N ALA A 27 -4.46 -21.80 9.88
CA ALA A 27 -3.84 -21.47 11.17
C ALA A 27 -2.74 -20.39 11.04
N LEU A 28 -1.95 -20.42 9.97
CA LEU A 28 -0.93 -19.39 9.70
C LEU A 28 -1.56 -18.03 9.41
N VAL A 29 -2.64 -17.99 8.62
CA VAL A 29 -3.39 -16.74 8.37
C VAL A 29 -3.95 -16.20 9.69
N ALA A 30 -4.66 -17.04 10.45
CA ALA A 30 -5.24 -16.66 11.74
C ALA A 30 -4.18 -16.19 12.76
N LEU A 31 -2.99 -16.80 12.75
CA LEU A 31 -1.87 -16.36 13.59
C LEU A 31 -1.50 -14.89 13.32
N TYR A 32 -1.40 -14.49 12.04
CA TYR A 32 -1.07 -13.12 11.67
C TYR A 32 -2.25 -12.16 11.86
N GLU A 33 -3.49 -12.59 11.62
CA GLU A 33 -4.70 -11.80 11.94
C GLU A 33 -4.73 -11.43 13.42
N HIS A 34 -4.52 -12.41 14.32
CA HIS A 34 -4.50 -12.16 15.76
C HIS A 34 -3.27 -11.37 16.22
N SER A 35 -2.13 -11.53 15.55
CA SER A 35 -0.94 -10.69 15.82
C SER A 35 -1.23 -9.22 15.53
N VAL A 36 -1.84 -8.91 14.39
CA VAL A 36 -2.23 -7.54 14.02
C VAL A 36 -3.30 -7.00 14.97
N PHE A 37 -4.34 -7.79 15.26
CA PHE A 37 -5.38 -7.42 16.21
C PHE A 37 -4.83 -7.07 17.60
N THR A 38 -3.89 -7.87 18.11
CA THR A 38 -3.28 -7.65 19.43
C THR A 38 -2.49 -6.34 19.45
N GLN A 39 -1.71 -6.07 18.39
CA GLN A 39 -0.96 -4.81 18.26
C GLN A 39 -1.91 -3.61 18.22
N GLY A 40 -2.98 -3.68 17.42
CA GLY A 40 -3.99 -2.62 17.35
C GLY A 40 -4.69 -2.36 18.69
N THR A 41 -5.02 -3.42 19.42
CA THR A 41 -5.62 -3.33 20.76
C THR A 41 -4.68 -2.65 21.75
N ILE A 42 -3.38 -2.99 21.73
CA ILE A 42 -2.37 -2.36 22.59
C ILE A 42 -2.22 -0.87 22.26
N TRP A 43 -2.25 -0.50 20.98
CA TRP A 43 -2.14 0.89 20.54
C TRP A 43 -3.45 1.68 20.64
N GLY A 44 -4.58 1.04 20.93
CA GLY A 44 -5.89 1.69 21.01
C GLY A 44 -6.36 2.25 19.67
N ILE A 45 -5.98 1.62 18.55
CA ILE A 45 -6.40 2.00 17.19
C ILE A 45 -7.41 1.00 16.63
N ASP A 46 -8.28 1.48 15.75
CA ASP A 46 -9.18 0.59 15.01
C ASP A 46 -8.39 -0.11 13.88
N SER A 47 -8.22 -1.43 13.99
CA SER A 47 -7.53 -2.25 12.99
C SER A 47 -8.44 -2.74 11.87
N PHE A 48 -9.74 -2.42 11.94
CA PHE A 48 -10.76 -2.90 11.01
C PHE A 48 -11.32 -1.78 10.11
N ASP A 49 -10.88 -0.53 10.29
CA ASP A 49 -11.20 0.57 9.40
C ASP A 49 -10.14 0.79 8.30
N GLN A 50 -10.50 1.59 7.29
CA GLN A 50 -9.58 1.96 6.21
C GLN A 50 -9.89 3.33 5.59
N TRP A 51 -10.13 4.36 6.41
CA TRP A 51 -10.56 5.68 5.91
C TRP A 51 -9.57 6.34 4.95
N GLY A 52 -8.27 6.03 5.08
CA GLY A 52 -7.20 6.62 4.26
C GLY A 52 -7.31 6.36 2.76
N VAL A 53 -8.15 5.44 2.30
CA VAL A 53 -8.29 5.12 0.87
C VAL A 53 -9.26 6.04 0.12
N GLU A 54 -10.15 6.73 0.83
CA GLU A 54 -11.32 7.37 0.22
C GLU A 54 -10.97 8.62 -0.58
N LEU A 55 -10.08 9.48 -0.05
CA LEU A 55 -9.67 10.70 -0.75
C LEU A 55 -9.01 10.37 -2.11
N GLY A 56 -8.15 9.35 -2.15
CA GLY A 56 -7.49 8.91 -3.38
C GLY A 56 -8.49 8.43 -4.44
N LYS A 57 -9.51 7.66 -4.04
CA LYS A 57 -10.57 7.20 -4.95
C LYS A 57 -11.35 8.38 -5.54
N VAL A 58 -11.73 9.35 -4.71
CA VAL A 58 -12.48 10.54 -5.15
C VAL A 58 -11.64 11.39 -6.12
N LEU A 59 -10.37 11.63 -5.79
CA LEU A 59 -9.47 12.39 -6.65
C LEU A 59 -9.24 11.69 -8.00
N ALA A 60 -8.98 10.38 -7.98
CA ALA A 60 -8.77 9.60 -9.21
C ALA A 60 -10.00 9.61 -10.11
N ALA A 61 -11.21 9.45 -9.55
CA ALA A 61 -12.45 9.48 -10.30
C ALA A 61 -12.70 10.86 -10.97
N ARG A 62 -12.34 11.95 -10.29
CA ARG A 62 -12.44 13.32 -10.83
C ARG A 62 -11.43 13.58 -11.95
N MET A 63 -10.20 13.10 -11.80
CA MET A 63 -9.11 13.30 -12.76
C MET A 63 -9.23 12.43 -14.01
N ALA A 64 -9.85 11.25 -13.91
CA ALA A 64 -9.99 10.30 -15.03
C ALA A 64 -10.48 10.92 -16.36
N PRO A 65 -11.55 11.74 -16.40
CA PRO A 65 -12.01 12.38 -17.65
C PRO A 65 -10.99 13.39 -18.22
N GLU A 66 -10.27 14.11 -17.36
CA GLU A 66 -9.28 15.12 -17.76
C GLU A 66 -8.07 14.51 -18.47
N LEU A 67 -7.79 13.22 -18.22
CA LEU A 67 -6.72 12.46 -18.87
C LEU A 67 -7.13 11.86 -20.24
N ALA A 68 -8.44 11.75 -20.53
CA ALA A 68 -8.96 10.99 -21.67
C ALA A 68 -9.52 11.86 -22.82
N GLY A 69 -9.91 13.11 -22.57
CA GLY A 69 -10.53 13.97 -23.58
C GLY A 69 -9.58 14.42 -24.70
N GLY A 70 -10.10 14.68 -25.91
CA GLY A 70 -9.32 15.18 -27.06
C GLY A 70 -8.93 16.66 -26.99
N THR A 71 -9.68 17.47 -26.23
CA THR A 71 -9.39 18.89 -25.98
C THR A 71 -8.75 19.09 -24.61
N GLU A 72 -7.85 20.07 -24.47
CA GLU A 72 -7.23 20.39 -23.19
C GLU A 72 -8.30 20.90 -22.18
N PRO A 73 -8.44 20.24 -21.02
CA PRO A 73 -9.39 20.68 -19.99
C PRO A 73 -8.86 21.89 -19.22
N GLU A 74 -9.77 22.67 -18.65
CA GLU A 74 -9.42 23.64 -17.62
C GLU A 74 -9.09 22.89 -16.33
N LEU A 75 -7.86 23.06 -15.82
CA LEU A 75 -7.37 22.34 -14.65
C LEU A 75 -7.28 23.27 -13.44
N THR A 76 -7.82 22.82 -12.31
CA THR A 76 -7.89 23.61 -11.06
C THR A 76 -7.11 22.98 -9.90
N TYR A 77 -6.18 22.06 -10.18
CA TYR A 77 -5.31 21.47 -9.16
C TYR A 77 -4.10 22.36 -8.88
N ASP A 78 -3.23 21.92 -7.97
CA ASP A 78 -1.93 22.54 -7.77
C ASP A 78 -1.05 22.47 -9.03
N SER A 79 0.00 23.30 -9.06
CA SER A 79 0.86 23.44 -10.23
C SER A 79 1.59 22.14 -10.61
N SER A 80 1.92 21.29 -9.64
CA SER A 80 2.60 20.01 -9.89
C SER A 80 1.66 19.06 -10.61
N THR A 81 0.45 18.87 -10.07
CA THR A 81 -0.58 17.99 -10.66
C THR A 81 -0.96 18.46 -12.06
N ASN A 82 -1.19 19.76 -12.26
CA ASN A 82 -1.53 20.31 -13.58
C ASN A 82 -0.42 20.08 -14.62
N ALA A 83 0.84 20.27 -14.23
CA ALA A 83 1.98 20.05 -15.11
C ALA A 83 2.09 18.57 -15.54
N LEU A 84 1.83 17.63 -14.62
CA LEU A 84 1.85 16.21 -14.90
C LEU A 84 0.70 15.76 -15.81
N ILE A 85 -0.52 16.27 -15.60
CA ILE A 85 -1.68 15.98 -16.47
C ILE A 85 -1.38 16.43 -17.91
N ARG A 86 -0.91 17.67 -18.09
CA ARG A 86 -0.55 18.18 -19.43
C ARG A 86 0.55 17.34 -20.07
N ARG A 87 1.61 17.02 -19.32
CA ARG A 87 2.72 16.19 -19.82
C ARG A 87 2.25 14.81 -20.26
N TYR A 88 1.39 14.16 -19.47
CA TYR A 88 0.80 12.87 -19.81
C TYR A 88 -0.01 12.96 -21.11
N ARG A 89 -0.88 13.97 -21.25
CA ARG A 89 -1.69 14.17 -22.46
C ARG A 89 -0.83 14.37 -23.72
N THR A 90 0.26 15.14 -23.62
CA THR A 90 1.21 15.31 -24.73
C THR A 90 1.91 14.00 -25.12
N LEU A 91 2.22 13.14 -24.15
CA LEU A 91 2.88 11.85 -24.40
C LEU A 91 1.92 10.77 -24.92
N LYS A 92 0.64 10.87 -24.58
CA LYS A 92 -0.42 9.97 -25.05
C LYS A 92 -0.89 10.30 -26.47
N GLY A 93 -0.76 11.58 -26.87
CA GLY A 93 -1.09 12.09 -28.20
C GLY A 93 -0.41 11.33 -29.32
#